data_AF-C1BL91-F1
#
_entry.id   AF-C1BL91-F1
#
_cell.length_a   1.000
_cell.length_b   1.000
_cell.length_c   1.000
_cell.angle_alpha   90.00
_cell.angle_beta   90.00
_cell.angle_gamma   90.00
#
_symmetry.space_group_name_H-M   'P 1'
#
loop_
_entity.id
_entity.type
_entity.pdbx_description
1 polymer ?
#
loop_
_entity_poly.entity_id
_entity_poly.type
_entity_poly.pdbx_seq_one_letter_code
_entity_poly.pdbx_strand_id
1 'polypeptide(L)'
;MSLLLLVLFCQVMASADFFAHQAPCELELEELRRSVRMLENTLLIGAWKIDHMRRHKHFGLPQPSMNQSDPAPDSNPKTNPHRNTTEEFERVPQNPHPTAGNLIVHDKDCSELYDRLRPVSGFYRIRPRATLEPFLAYCDMEDGGGWTVIQRRRHGRVNFNRDWVDYRDGFGEFKLWNDEFWLGNELIHSLLEEGENLMKIDLTDWTGKKSHAMYNNFRVADEKDKYRLSFGQYSGRAGDALSGGSNMVEQWSASQAGMYFSTRDQDNDRFLQGSCAQENQGGWWYNRCHAANLNGKFYRGGEYKAKFDNGVVWGTWKGLWYSLRHTTMKVRPQLFLDSSLGSGAGPDG
;
A
#
# COMPACT_ATOMS: atom_id res chain seq x y z
N MET A 1 45.11 13.09 19.27
CA MET A 1 44.48 13.53 20.54
C MET A 1 44.67 15.04 20.60
N SER A 2 43.68 15.91 20.61
CA SER A 2 42.22 15.82 20.70
C SER A 2 41.68 17.11 20.04
N LEU A 3 40.72 17.04 19.12
CA LEU A 3 39.30 17.35 19.36
C LEU A 3 39.03 18.53 20.32
N LEU A 4 38.14 19.43 19.87
CA LEU A 4 37.59 20.65 20.49
C LEU A 4 38.28 21.98 20.14
N LEU A 5 37.90 22.57 18.99
CA LEU A 5 37.88 24.03 18.80
C LEU A 5 37.14 24.44 17.50
N LEU A 6 35.93 23.92 17.29
CA LEU A 6 35.05 24.30 16.18
C LEU A 6 33.59 24.51 16.63
N VAL A 7 33.41 25.04 17.84
CA VAL A 7 32.12 25.54 18.34
C VAL A 7 32.39 26.90 18.95
N LEU A 8 32.49 27.94 18.12
CA LEU A 8 32.42 29.36 18.53
C LEU A 8 32.62 30.26 17.30
N PHE A 9 31.67 30.27 16.38
CA PHE A 9 31.42 31.44 15.52
C PHE A 9 29.99 31.37 14.99
N CYS A 10 29.03 31.66 15.87
CA CYS A 10 27.72 32.10 15.44
C CYS A 10 27.03 32.83 16.58
N GLN A 11 27.40 34.09 16.82
CA GLN A 11 26.46 35.05 17.40
C GLN A 11 26.73 36.47 16.91
N VAL A 12 25.59 37.13 16.64
CA VAL A 12 25.33 38.57 16.55
C VAL A 12 25.63 39.25 15.21
N MET A 13 24.59 39.38 14.39
CA MET A 13 24.03 40.70 14.03
C MET A 13 22.52 40.59 13.89
N ALA A 14 21.81 41.08 14.90
CA ALA A 14 20.40 41.40 14.84
C ALA A 14 20.27 42.92 14.77
N SER A 15 19.89 43.44 13.60
CA SER A 15 19.34 44.77 13.45
C SER A 15 18.37 44.73 12.27
N ALA A 16 17.19 45.29 12.50
CA ALA A 16 16.00 45.16 11.67
C ALA A 16 16.20 45.69 10.25
N ASP A 17 15.83 44.87 9.26
CA ASP A 17 15.09 45.26 8.06
C ASP A 17 14.54 43.98 7.40
N PHE A 18 13.22 43.91 7.28
CA PHE A 18 12.44 42.69 7.06
C PHE A 18 12.01 42.62 5.58
N PHE A 19 12.83 42.00 4.72
CA PHE A 19 12.39 41.44 3.42
C PHE A 19 13.20 40.19 3.07
N ALA A 20 12.47 39.08 2.98
CA ALA A 20 12.69 37.89 2.15
C ALA A 20 14.14 37.52 1.76
N HIS A 21 14.78 36.68 2.57
CA HIS A 21 15.64 35.58 2.06
C HIS A 21 15.71 34.51 3.16
N GLN A 22 15.00 33.41 2.95
CA GLN A 22 15.13 32.22 3.78
C GLN A 22 16.57 31.72 3.62
N ALA A 23 17.31 31.67 4.73
CA ALA A 23 18.76 31.51 4.69
C ALA A 23 19.16 30.20 3.98
N PRO A 24 20.18 30.19 3.09
CA PRO A 24 20.62 29.01 2.35
C PRO A 24 20.87 27.79 3.24
N CYS A 25 21.39 28.01 4.46
CA CYS A 25 21.65 26.95 5.43
C CYS A 25 20.40 26.29 6.01
N GLU A 26 19.24 26.96 6.07
CA GLU A 26 18.01 26.30 6.53
C GLU A 26 17.48 25.32 5.48
N LEU A 27 17.57 25.69 4.21
CA LEU A 27 17.20 24.83 3.09
C LEU A 27 18.13 23.61 3.01
N GLU A 28 19.45 23.81 3.13
CA GLU A 28 20.42 22.72 3.15
C GLU A 28 20.28 21.81 4.38
N LEU A 29 19.95 22.36 5.56
CA LEU A 29 19.72 21.57 6.77
C LEU A 29 18.44 20.74 6.68
N GLU A 30 17.37 21.28 6.10
CA GLU A 30 16.15 20.52 5.86
C GLU A 30 16.32 19.47 4.76
N GLU A 31 17.08 19.76 3.71
CA GLU A 31 17.47 18.77 2.70
C GLU A 31 18.32 17.66 3.33
N LEU A 32 19.29 18.00 4.16
CA LEU A 32 20.12 17.02 4.87
C LEU A 32 19.28 16.18 5.85
N ARG A 33 18.37 16.81 6.61
CA ARG A 33 17.42 16.08 7.48
C ARG A 33 16.52 15.16 6.67
N ARG A 34 16.07 15.56 5.48
CA ARG A 34 15.31 14.71 4.55
C ARG A 34 16.15 13.55 4.05
N SER A 35 17.39 13.79 3.63
CA SER A 35 18.31 12.72 3.20
C SER A 35 18.59 11.74 4.33
N VAL A 36 18.80 12.22 5.56
CA VAL A 36 18.97 11.37 6.74
C VAL A 36 17.72 10.54 7.00
N ARG A 37 16.52 11.14 6.98
CA ARG A 37 15.26 10.38 7.14
C ARG A 37 15.03 9.37 6.02
N MET A 38 15.32 9.71 4.77
CA MET A 38 15.25 8.77 3.64
C MET A 38 16.23 7.62 3.82
N LEU A 39 17.45 7.91 4.26
CA LEU A 39 18.45 6.88 4.55
C LEU A 39 18.03 6.03 5.75
N GLU A 40 17.43 6.61 6.78
CA GLU A 40 16.88 5.88 7.93
C GLU A 40 15.72 4.98 7.52
N ASN A 41 14.76 5.48 6.73
CA ASN A 41 13.65 4.68 6.19
C ASN A 41 14.18 3.58 5.26
N THR A 42 15.12 3.90 4.38
CA THR A 42 15.75 2.92 3.47
C THR A 42 16.56 1.88 4.25
N LEU A 43 17.25 2.29 5.30
CA LEU A 43 17.99 1.41 6.19
C LEU A 43 17.04 0.54 7.03
N LEU A 44 15.92 1.08 7.51
CA LEU A 44 14.89 0.32 8.21
C LEU A 44 14.30 -0.74 7.28
N ILE A 45 13.95 -0.35 6.05
CA ILE A 45 13.46 -1.28 5.02
C ILE A 45 14.55 -2.30 4.64
N GLY A 46 15.81 -1.87 4.54
CA GLY A 46 16.96 -2.70 4.14
C GLY A 46 17.41 -3.70 5.21
N ALA A 47 17.58 -3.25 6.45
CA ALA A 47 17.86 -4.08 7.62
C ALA A 47 16.73 -5.09 7.82
N TRP A 48 15.48 -4.65 7.61
CA TRP A 48 14.34 -5.55 7.60
C TRP A 48 14.40 -6.59 6.47
N LYS A 49 14.73 -6.18 5.23
CA LYS A 49 14.96 -7.10 4.08
C LYS A 49 16.04 -8.14 4.39
N ILE A 50 17.14 -7.74 5.04
CA ILE A 50 18.24 -8.65 5.42
C ILE A 50 17.79 -9.64 6.49
N ASP A 51 17.10 -9.17 7.52
CA ASP A 51 16.59 -10.01 8.59
C ASP A 51 15.54 -11.01 8.07
N HIS A 52 14.68 -10.59 7.14
CA HIS A 52 13.79 -11.48 6.40
C HIS A 52 14.56 -12.56 5.64
N MET A 53 15.58 -12.19 4.85
CA MET A 53 16.42 -13.18 4.15
C MET A 53 17.15 -14.14 5.10
N ARG A 54 17.55 -13.68 6.29
CA ARG A 54 18.18 -14.53 7.32
C ARG A 54 17.21 -15.51 7.97
N ARG A 55 15.97 -15.09 8.24
CA ARG A 55 14.95 -15.93 8.87
C ARG A 55 14.41 -17.04 7.96
N HIS A 56 14.63 -16.94 6.64
CA HIS A 56 14.16 -17.91 5.65
C HIS A 56 15.29 -18.69 4.94
N LYS A 57 16.48 -18.77 5.55
CA LYS A 57 17.69 -19.43 5.02
C LYS A 57 17.70 -20.98 5.08
N HIS A 58 16.56 -21.66 5.02
CA HIS A 58 16.53 -23.13 4.90
C HIS A 58 15.94 -23.55 3.56
N PHE A 59 16.75 -23.42 2.51
CA PHE A 59 16.62 -24.21 1.28
C PHE A 59 17.90 -25.03 1.14
N GLY A 60 17.79 -26.33 1.42
CA GLY A 60 18.85 -27.29 1.13
C GLY A 60 19.04 -27.41 -0.39
N LEU A 61 20.29 -27.47 -0.82
CA LEU A 61 20.66 -27.84 -2.18
C LEU A 61 20.12 -29.24 -2.52
N PRO A 62 19.68 -29.52 -3.76
CA PRO A 62 19.37 -30.88 -4.16
C PRO A 62 20.66 -31.70 -4.18
N GLN A 63 20.73 -32.77 -3.40
CA GLN A 63 21.76 -33.79 -3.62
C GLN A 63 21.36 -34.68 -4.81
N PRO A 64 22.33 -35.12 -5.64
CA PRO A 64 22.03 -35.96 -6.79
C PRO A 64 21.70 -37.39 -6.36
N SER A 65 20.76 -37.98 -7.10
CA SER A 65 20.30 -39.36 -6.98
C SER A 65 21.43 -40.39 -7.14
N MET A 66 21.48 -41.37 -6.24
CA MET A 66 22.02 -42.71 -6.54
C MET A 66 21.09 -43.78 -5.98
N ASN A 67 20.62 -44.65 -6.87
CA ASN A 67 19.97 -45.92 -6.57
C ASN A 67 21.01 -46.96 -6.15
N GLN A 68 20.73 -47.78 -5.12
CA GLN A 68 20.61 -49.26 -5.22
C GLN A 68 20.55 -49.97 -3.84
N SER A 69 19.47 -50.76 -3.66
CA SER A 69 19.32 -52.10 -3.03
C SER A 69 19.91 -52.46 -1.65
N ASP A 70 19.00 -52.71 -0.68
CA ASP A 70 18.82 -53.77 0.37
C ASP A 70 19.97 -54.74 0.78
N PRO A 71 19.90 -55.49 1.94
CA PRO A 71 18.97 -55.48 3.10
C PRO A 71 19.64 -55.51 4.52
N ALA A 72 18.81 -55.49 5.58
CA ALA A 72 19.13 -55.53 7.03
C ALA A 72 19.81 -56.82 7.55
N PRO A 73 20.27 -56.87 8.83
CA PRO A 73 19.39 -57.36 9.91
C PRO A 73 19.57 -56.75 11.33
N ASP A 74 18.42 -56.66 12.01
CA ASP A 74 18.08 -57.11 13.38
C ASP A 74 19.01 -56.85 14.59
N SER A 75 18.52 -56.08 15.57
CA SER A 75 18.44 -56.50 16.97
C SER A 75 17.85 -55.39 17.85
N ASN A 76 16.75 -55.73 18.54
CA ASN A 76 16.20 -55.01 19.69
C ASN A 76 16.45 -55.87 20.93
N PRO A 77 16.56 -55.34 22.17
CA PRO A 77 15.34 -55.31 22.99
C PRO A 77 15.24 -54.28 24.15
N LYS A 78 13.97 -53.94 24.47
CA LYS A 78 13.38 -53.58 25.79
C LYS A 78 13.69 -52.17 26.36
N THR A 79 12.81 -51.41 27.03
CA THR A 79 11.40 -51.48 27.47
C THR A 79 11.13 -50.14 28.17
N ASN A 80 10.05 -49.40 27.87
CA ASN A 80 8.95 -49.14 28.83
C ASN A 80 7.87 -48.19 28.24
N PRO A 81 6.61 -48.34 28.68
CA PRO A 81 5.43 -47.76 28.02
C PRO A 81 4.94 -46.48 28.71
N HIS A 82 4.30 -45.59 27.95
CA HIS A 82 3.04 -44.93 28.34
C HIS A 82 2.53 -43.99 27.23
N ARG A 83 1.29 -44.25 26.76
CA ARG A 83 0.23 -43.33 26.26
C ARG A 83 0.61 -42.27 25.20
N ASN A 84 -0.16 -42.00 24.15
CA ASN A 84 -1.55 -42.32 23.82
C ASN A 84 -1.79 -41.94 22.33
N THR A 85 -2.62 -42.74 21.65
CA THR A 85 -3.55 -42.38 20.56
C THR A 85 -3.11 -41.38 19.48
N THR A 86 -2.88 -41.94 18.30
CA THR A 86 -3.02 -41.35 16.97
C THR A 86 -4.34 -40.59 16.79
N GLU A 87 -4.25 -39.28 16.56
CA GLU A 87 -5.19 -38.56 15.70
C GLU A 87 -4.46 -38.24 14.40
N GLU A 88 -4.95 -38.87 13.35
CA GLU A 88 -4.58 -38.68 11.96
C GLU A 88 -5.07 -37.31 11.50
N PHE A 89 -4.23 -36.28 11.62
CA PHE A 89 -4.49 -35.00 10.96
C PHE A 89 -3.98 -35.08 9.52
N GLU A 90 -4.94 -35.10 8.60
CA GLU A 90 -4.76 -34.95 7.15
C GLU A 90 -3.68 -33.91 6.82
N ARG A 91 -2.68 -34.35 6.05
CA ARG A 91 -1.71 -33.46 5.42
C ARG A 91 -2.43 -32.62 4.36
N VAL A 92 -2.84 -31.42 4.74
CA VAL A 92 -3.20 -30.36 3.80
C VAL A 92 -1.98 -30.11 2.89
N PRO A 93 -2.13 -30.10 1.55
CA PRO A 93 -1.02 -29.79 0.66
C PRO A 93 -0.52 -28.36 0.92
N GLN A 94 0.73 -28.22 1.34
CA GLN A 94 1.38 -26.92 1.38
C GLN A 94 1.59 -26.45 -0.06
N ASN A 95 0.74 -25.54 -0.52
CA ASN A 95 0.91 -24.84 -1.78
C ASN A 95 2.26 -24.09 -1.80
N PRO A 96 3.00 -24.10 -2.92
CA PRO A 96 4.30 -23.47 -3.00
C PRO A 96 4.20 -21.95 -2.78
N HIS A 97 5.01 -21.45 -1.85
CA HIS A 97 5.11 -20.03 -1.50
C HIS A 97 5.51 -19.15 -2.71
N PRO A 98 4.99 -17.91 -2.80
CA PRO A 98 5.37 -16.93 -3.83
C PRO A 98 6.88 -16.74 -3.97
N THR A 99 7.36 -16.75 -5.20
CA THR A 99 8.75 -16.54 -5.63
C THR A 99 9.25 -15.13 -5.31
N ALA A 100 9.51 -14.83 -4.04
CA ALA A 100 10.31 -13.66 -3.64
C ALA A 100 11.79 -13.76 -4.06
N GLY A 101 12.19 -14.89 -4.67
CA GLY A 101 13.58 -15.28 -4.94
C GLY A 101 14.08 -15.18 -6.38
N ASN A 102 13.29 -14.71 -7.36
CA ASN A 102 13.82 -14.50 -8.72
C ASN A 102 14.64 -13.21 -8.76
N LEU A 103 15.93 -13.34 -9.10
CA LEU A 103 16.90 -12.23 -9.11
C LEU A 103 16.64 -11.24 -10.26
N ILE A 104 15.96 -11.67 -11.31
CA ILE A 104 15.63 -10.85 -12.48
C ILE A 104 14.11 -10.64 -12.52
N VAL A 105 13.70 -9.37 -12.43
CA VAL A 105 12.30 -8.94 -12.41
C VAL A 105 12.03 -8.14 -13.67
N HIS A 106 11.16 -8.66 -14.52
CA HIS A 106 10.75 -8.03 -15.77
C HIS A 106 9.30 -7.58 -15.77
N ASP A 107 8.45 -8.19 -14.94
CA ASP A 107 7.02 -7.90 -14.91
C ASP A 107 6.80 -6.46 -14.43
N LYS A 108 6.13 -5.64 -15.25
CA LYS A 108 5.84 -4.24 -14.92
C LYS A 108 4.94 -4.10 -13.71
N ASP A 109 3.95 -4.97 -13.63
CA ASP A 109 2.96 -5.00 -12.57
C ASP A 109 2.47 -6.43 -12.29
N CYS A 110 1.53 -6.56 -11.36
CA CYS A 110 0.94 -7.85 -11.03
C CYS A 110 0.14 -8.47 -12.17
N SER A 111 -0.31 -7.70 -13.17
CA SER A 111 -1.10 -8.19 -14.29
C SER A 111 -0.22 -8.94 -15.29
N GLU A 112 0.95 -8.41 -15.65
CA GLU A 112 1.93 -9.13 -16.49
C GLU A 112 2.41 -10.41 -15.81
N LEU A 113 2.65 -10.34 -14.49
CA LEU A 113 3.01 -11.50 -13.69
C LEU A 113 1.90 -12.58 -13.72
N TYR A 114 0.63 -12.15 -13.61
CA TYR A 114 -0.52 -13.05 -13.65
C TYR A 114 -0.69 -13.69 -15.04
N ASP A 115 -0.55 -12.92 -16.11
CA ASP A 115 -0.64 -13.45 -17.48
C ASP A 115 0.45 -14.48 -17.75
N ARG A 116 1.66 -14.27 -17.21
CA ARG A 116 2.81 -15.15 -17.40
C ARG A 116 2.75 -16.42 -16.56
N LEU A 117 2.37 -16.33 -15.28
CA LEU A 117 2.51 -17.45 -14.32
C LEU A 117 1.22 -17.88 -13.63
N ARG A 118 0.16 -17.06 -13.67
CA ARG A 118 -1.07 -17.23 -12.87
C ARG A 118 -0.79 -17.67 -11.41
N PRO A 119 0.08 -16.94 -10.68
CA PRO A 119 0.46 -17.38 -9.35
C PRO A 119 -0.67 -17.13 -8.34
N VAL A 120 -0.51 -17.64 -7.12
CA VAL A 120 -1.42 -17.35 -6.00
C VAL A 120 -1.24 -15.92 -5.48
N SER A 121 -2.20 -15.40 -4.70
CA SER A 121 -2.06 -14.08 -4.09
C SER A 121 -0.86 -14.01 -3.13
N GLY A 122 -0.12 -12.91 -3.16
CA GLY A 122 1.09 -12.79 -2.35
C GLY A 122 1.92 -11.56 -2.66
N PHE A 123 3.04 -11.41 -1.96
CA PHE A 123 4.00 -10.36 -2.26
C PHE A 123 4.98 -10.83 -3.35
N TYR A 124 5.10 -10.01 -4.40
CA TYR A 124 5.97 -10.25 -5.54
C TYR A 124 6.78 -9.00 -5.84
N ARG A 125 7.94 -9.18 -6.47
CA ARG A 125 8.69 -8.05 -7.01
C ARG A 125 8.17 -7.71 -8.40
N ILE A 126 7.93 -6.42 -8.62
CA ILE A 126 7.52 -5.86 -9.92
C ILE A 126 8.43 -4.68 -10.26
N ARG A 127 8.50 -4.32 -11.54
CA ARG A 127 9.36 -3.26 -12.05
C ARG A 127 8.65 -2.47 -13.16
N PRO A 128 7.84 -1.45 -12.82
CA PRO A 128 7.03 -0.71 -13.81
C PRO A 128 7.86 -0.06 -14.91
N ARG A 129 9.08 0.40 -14.59
CA ARG A 129 9.99 1.04 -15.55
C ARG A 129 11.40 0.48 -15.42
N ALA A 130 12.11 0.40 -16.54
CA ALA A 130 13.49 -0.06 -16.58
C ALA A 130 14.44 0.84 -15.76
N THR A 131 14.12 2.12 -15.57
CA THR A 131 14.91 3.06 -14.76
C THR A 131 14.68 2.93 -13.26
N LEU A 132 13.62 2.24 -12.84
CA LEU A 132 13.29 2.04 -11.43
C LEU A 132 13.85 0.71 -10.93
N GLU A 133 14.28 0.69 -9.67
CA GLU A 133 14.61 -0.54 -8.97
C GLU A 133 13.34 -1.36 -8.71
N PRO A 134 13.37 -2.70 -8.87
CA PRO A 134 12.22 -3.54 -8.54
C PRO A 134 11.81 -3.39 -7.07
N PHE A 135 10.52 -3.27 -6.82
CA PHE A 135 9.95 -3.14 -5.48
C PHE A 135 8.93 -4.23 -5.19
N LEU A 136 8.64 -4.44 -3.91
CA LEU A 136 7.71 -5.46 -3.44
C LEU A 136 6.28 -4.90 -3.47
N ALA A 137 5.36 -5.60 -4.11
CA ALA A 137 3.94 -5.27 -4.13
C ALA A 137 3.10 -6.50 -3.80
N TYR A 138 1.95 -6.30 -3.15
CA TYR A 138 1.00 -7.39 -2.96
C TYR A 138 0.16 -7.54 -4.22
N CYS A 139 0.27 -8.70 -4.87
CA CYS A 139 -0.56 -9.08 -5.99
C CYS A 139 -1.76 -9.88 -5.49
N ASP A 140 -2.96 -9.32 -5.70
CA ASP A 140 -4.23 -10.02 -5.48
C ASP A 140 -4.60 -10.75 -6.78
N MET A 141 -4.52 -12.08 -6.72
CA MET A 141 -4.77 -12.96 -7.86
C MET A 141 -6.13 -13.65 -7.78
N GLU A 142 -6.90 -13.41 -6.71
CA GLU A 142 -8.19 -14.08 -6.44
C GLU A 142 -9.37 -13.31 -7.02
N ASP A 143 -9.26 -11.98 -7.16
CA ASP A 143 -10.34 -11.12 -7.67
C ASP A 143 -10.27 -10.92 -9.19
N GLY A 144 -10.28 -12.03 -9.93
CA GLY A 144 -10.10 -12.01 -11.39
C GLY A 144 -8.66 -11.77 -11.84
N GLY A 145 -7.68 -11.92 -10.94
CA GLY A 145 -6.25 -11.93 -11.28
C GLY A 145 -5.59 -10.56 -11.43
N GLY A 146 -4.28 -10.50 -11.21
CA GLY A 146 -3.43 -9.41 -11.71
C GLY A 146 -3.59 -8.04 -11.05
N TRP A 147 -4.18 -7.94 -9.86
CA TRP A 147 -4.33 -6.66 -9.17
C TRP A 147 -3.10 -6.30 -8.34
N THR A 148 -2.57 -5.10 -8.53
CA THR A 148 -1.52 -4.53 -7.68
C THR A 148 -2.16 -3.73 -6.54
N VAL A 149 -2.01 -4.19 -5.30
CA VAL A 149 -2.60 -3.50 -4.14
C VAL A 149 -1.71 -2.31 -3.74
N ILE A 150 -2.30 -1.12 -3.67
CA ILE A 150 -1.60 0.13 -3.34
C ILE A 150 -1.88 0.65 -1.93
N GLN A 151 -3.00 0.23 -1.34
CA GLN A 151 -3.37 0.57 0.03
C GLN A 151 -4.14 -0.57 0.67
N ARG A 152 -3.87 -0.81 1.96
CA ARG A 152 -4.65 -1.77 2.77
C ARG A 152 -4.83 -1.28 4.20
N ARG A 153 -6.08 -1.30 4.69
CA ARG A 153 -6.46 -1.13 6.10
C ARG A 153 -7.22 -2.35 6.59
N ARG A 154 -6.93 -2.82 7.80
CA ARG A 154 -7.54 -4.02 8.36
C ARG A 154 -7.70 -4.02 9.88
N HIS A 155 -6.70 -3.57 10.63
CA HIS A 155 -6.64 -3.76 12.08
C HIS A 155 -6.12 -2.54 12.86
N GLY A 156 -5.68 -1.47 12.18
CA GLY A 156 -5.23 -0.23 12.79
C GLY A 156 -3.91 -0.36 13.56
N ARG A 157 -2.98 -1.21 13.11
CA ARG A 157 -1.63 -1.34 13.69
C ARG A 157 -0.67 -0.31 13.10
N VAL A 158 -0.90 0.08 11.85
CA VAL A 158 -0.06 1.08 11.18
C VAL A 158 -0.70 2.46 11.33
N ASN A 159 0.12 3.43 11.77
CA ASN A 159 -0.28 4.83 11.85
C ASN A 159 -0.20 5.47 10.46
N PHE A 160 -1.33 6.00 9.97
CA PHE A 160 -1.45 6.70 8.69
C PHE A 160 -1.35 8.24 8.83
N ASN A 161 -1.26 8.77 10.05
CA ASN A 161 -0.97 10.20 10.26
C ASN A 161 0.53 10.47 10.04
N ARG A 162 0.94 10.57 8.77
CA ARG A 162 2.32 10.68 8.32
C ARG A 162 2.59 11.97 7.55
N ASP A 163 3.87 12.29 7.44
CA ASP A 163 4.40 13.44 6.70
C ASP A 163 4.45 13.16 5.18
N TRP A 164 4.72 14.19 4.38
CA TRP A 164 4.77 14.11 2.92
C TRP A 164 5.73 13.04 2.42
N VAL A 165 6.96 13.03 2.97
CA VAL A 165 8.02 12.10 2.57
C VAL A 165 7.63 10.64 2.83
N ASP A 166 6.97 10.36 3.96
CA ASP A 166 6.48 9.01 4.26
C ASP A 166 5.41 8.58 3.25
N TYR A 167 4.48 9.48 2.90
CA TYR A 167 3.46 9.19 1.88
C TYR A 167 4.02 9.05 0.47
N ARG A 168 5.09 9.80 0.17
CA ARG A 168 5.84 9.71 -1.08
C ARG A 168 6.50 8.34 -1.23
N ASP A 169 7.26 7.94 -0.22
CA ASP A 169 8.14 6.76 -0.26
C ASP A 169 7.39 5.46 0.12
N GLY A 170 6.25 5.58 0.80
CA GLY A 170 5.46 4.46 1.28
C GLY A 170 5.79 4.06 2.71
N PHE A 171 4.82 3.41 3.37
CA PHE A 171 4.97 2.96 4.75
C PHE A 171 4.04 1.78 5.07
N GLY A 172 4.32 1.10 6.18
CA GLY A 172 3.53 -0.01 6.67
C GLY A 172 4.32 -1.31 6.66
N GLU A 173 3.60 -2.43 6.73
CA GLU A 173 4.19 -3.76 6.73
C GLU A 173 3.94 -4.46 5.38
N PHE A 174 4.96 -5.10 4.82
CA PHE A 174 4.89 -5.80 3.52
C PHE A 174 5.33 -7.27 3.68
N LYS A 175 4.92 -7.91 4.78
CA LYS A 175 5.39 -9.23 5.21
C LYS A 175 4.31 -10.28 5.09
N LEU A 176 3.13 -9.96 5.59
CA LEU A 176 2.00 -10.85 5.70
C LEU A 176 0.86 -10.34 4.82
N TRP A 177 0.07 -11.28 4.32
CA TRP A 177 -1.10 -10.98 3.50
C TRP A 177 -2.11 -10.04 4.20
N ASN A 178 -2.08 -9.96 5.53
CA ASN A 178 -2.99 -9.15 6.34
C ASN A 178 -2.43 -7.81 6.80
N ASP A 179 -1.22 -7.45 6.35
CA ASP A 179 -0.58 -6.22 6.76
C ASP A 179 -1.30 -4.97 6.24
N GLU A 180 -1.05 -3.85 6.90
CA GLU A 180 -1.53 -2.53 6.49
C GLU A 180 -0.38 -1.73 5.91
N PHE A 181 -0.63 -1.06 4.79
CA PHE A 181 0.39 -0.26 4.14
C PHE A 181 -0.20 0.78 3.21
N TRP A 182 0.63 1.76 2.90
CA TRP A 182 0.53 2.65 1.76
C TRP A 182 1.75 2.40 0.88
N LEU A 183 1.54 2.06 -0.40
CA LEU A 183 2.64 1.68 -1.29
C LEU A 183 3.65 2.80 -1.51
N GLY A 184 3.21 4.07 -1.46
CA GLY A 184 4.02 5.25 -1.74
C GLY A 184 3.56 5.94 -3.02
N ASN A 185 3.37 7.25 -2.96
CA ASN A 185 2.83 8.03 -4.08
C ASN A 185 3.72 7.94 -5.32
N GLU A 186 5.04 7.87 -5.14
CA GLU A 186 5.99 7.76 -6.26
C GLU A 186 5.85 6.42 -6.98
N LEU A 187 5.71 5.33 -6.23
CA LEU A 187 5.49 4.00 -6.79
C LEU A 187 4.11 3.90 -7.44
N ILE A 188 3.08 4.49 -6.82
CA ILE A 188 1.72 4.55 -7.37
C ILE A 188 1.70 5.34 -8.68
N HIS A 189 2.33 6.51 -8.74
CA HIS A 189 2.50 7.27 -9.98
C HIS A 189 3.21 6.43 -11.04
N SER A 190 4.29 5.73 -10.68
CA SER A 190 5.04 4.91 -11.64
C SER A 190 4.22 3.77 -12.26
N LEU A 191 3.30 3.18 -11.50
CA LEU A 191 2.35 2.17 -11.96
C LEU A 191 1.25 2.71 -12.87
N LEU A 192 0.90 3.99 -12.74
CA LEU A 192 -0.29 4.58 -13.36
C LEU A 192 0.02 5.59 -14.49
N GLU A 193 1.30 5.85 -14.76
CA GLU A 193 1.71 6.83 -15.77
C GLU A 193 1.33 6.39 -17.19
N GLU A 194 1.50 5.11 -17.50
CA GLU A 194 1.25 4.54 -18.81
C GLU A 194 -0.13 3.85 -18.88
N GLY A 195 -0.78 3.95 -20.04
CA GLY A 195 -2.01 3.24 -20.34
C GLY A 195 -3.27 3.76 -19.64
N GLU A 196 -4.36 3.04 -19.83
CA GLU A 196 -5.61 3.23 -19.07
C GLU A 196 -5.63 2.24 -17.91
N ASN A 197 -5.79 2.76 -16.70
CA ASN A 197 -5.74 1.96 -15.47
C ASN A 197 -7.10 1.95 -14.78
N LEU A 198 -7.50 0.79 -14.28
CA LEU A 198 -8.65 0.61 -13.41
C LEU A 198 -8.20 0.69 -11.96
N MET A 199 -8.96 1.43 -11.15
CA MET A 199 -8.89 1.38 -9.70
C MET A 199 -10.10 0.62 -9.17
N LYS A 200 -9.88 -0.37 -8.30
CA LYS A 200 -10.92 -1.02 -7.51
C LYS A 200 -10.66 -0.79 -6.03
N ILE A 201 -11.72 -0.41 -5.32
CA ILE A 201 -11.72 -0.17 -3.88
C ILE A 201 -12.69 -1.15 -3.24
N ASP A 202 -12.16 -2.09 -2.47
CA ASP A 202 -12.96 -3.05 -1.70
C ASP A 202 -13.16 -2.53 -0.27
N LEU A 203 -14.41 -2.55 0.19
CA LEU A 203 -14.83 -2.01 1.48
C LEU A 203 -15.55 -3.09 2.29
N THR A 204 -15.23 -3.21 3.57
CA THR A 204 -15.91 -4.12 4.51
C THR A 204 -16.26 -3.39 5.81
N ASP A 205 -17.49 -3.53 6.26
CA ASP A 205 -17.95 -2.97 7.53
C ASP A 205 -17.72 -3.94 8.70
N TRP A 206 -18.13 -3.56 9.91
CA TRP A 206 -17.93 -4.38 11.11
C TRP A 206 -18.88 -5.56 11.22
N THR A 207 -19.99 -5.57 10.48
CA THR A 207 -20.92 -6.71 10.41
C THR A 207 -20.54 -7.71 9.30
N GLY A 208 -19.50 -7.40 8.52
CA GLY A 208 -19.00 -8.25 7.43
C GLY A 208 -19.67 -7.98 6.08
N LYS A 209 -20.55 -6.98 5.98
CA LYS A 209 -21.11 -6.54 4.69
C LYS A 209 -19.98 -5.95 3.85
N LYS A 210 -19.95 -6.33 2.57
CA LYS A 210 -18.96 -5.86 1.61
C LYS A 210 -19.60 -4.94 0.57
N SER A 211 -18.83 -3.95 0.12
CA SER A 211 -19.15 -3.14 -1.04
C SER A 211 -17.88 -2.85 -1.84
N HIS A 212 -18.02 -2.32 -3.05
CA HIS A 212 -16.88 -1.89 -3.84
C HIS A 212 -17.21 -0.64 -4.67
N ALA A 213 -16.15 0.10 -5.01
CA ALA A 213 -16.17 1.18 -5.99
C ALA A 213 -15.08 0.90 -7.04
N MET A 214 -15.37 1.19 -8.30
CA MET A 214 -14.45 1.05 -9.41
C MET A 214 -14.42 2.33 -10.22
N TYR A 215 -13.23 2.74 -10.64
CA TYR A 215 -13.01 3.94 -11.45
C TYR A 215 -12.11 3.58 -12.62
N ASN A 216 -12.50 3.97 -13.83
CA ASN A 216 -11.65 3.83 -15.01
C ASN A 216 -10.69 5.02 -15.15
N ASN A 217 -9.69 4.89 -16.03
CA ASN A 217 -8.67 5.91 -16.29
C ASN A 217 -8.13 6.58 -15.01
N PHE A 218 -7.89 5.79 -13.97
CA PHE A 218 -7.40 6.27 -12.68
C PHE A 218 -5.91 6.62 -12.81
N ARG A 219 -5.54 7.85 -12.47
CA ARG A 219 -4.17 8.36 -12.57
C ARG A 219 -3.79 9.19 -11.35
N VAL A 220 -2.52 9.10 -11.01
CA VAL A 220 -1.86 9.94 -10.01
C VAL A 220 -0.71 10.64 -10.72
N ALA A 221 -0.69 11.96 -10.68
CA ALA A 221 0.36 12.77 -11.30
C ALA A 221 1.71 12.65 -10.54
N ASP A 222 2.76 13.30 -11.04
CA ASP A 222 4.08 13.29 -10.40
C ASP A 222 4.14 14.18 -9.14
N GLU A 223 5.28 14.20 -8.46
CA GLU A 223 5.49 15.03 -7.26
C GLU A 223 5.39 16.54 -7.56
N LYS A 224 5.81 16.97 -8.76
CA LYS A 224 5.77 18.37 -9.18
C LYS A 224 4.33 18.89 -9.24
N ASP A 225 3.42 18.03 -9.68
CA ASP A 225 1.98 18.26 -9.69
C ASP A 225 1.27 17.67 -8.45
N LYS A 226 2.04 17.52 -7.36
CA LYS A 226 1.54 17.18 -6.01
C LYS A 226 0.70 15.91 -5.97
N TYR A 227 1.07 14.92 -6.79
CA TYR A 227 0.36 13.65 -6.90
C TYR A 227 -1.15 13.82 -7.16
N ARG A 228 -1.52 14.81 -7.99
CA ARG A 228 -2.92 15.12 -8.33
C ARG A 228 -3.68 13.86 -8.76
N LEU A 229 -4.87 13.67 -8.17
CA LEU A 229 -5.75 12.56 -8.51
C LEU A 229 -6.61 12.91 -9.73
N SER A 230 -6.71 11.98 -10.67
CA SER A 230 -7.74 12.03 -11.72
C SER A 230 -8.29 10.63 -11.98
N PHE A 231 -9.55 10.56 -12.37
CA PHE A 231 -10.23 9.32 -12.70
C PHE A 231 -11.42 9.63 -13.62
N GLY A 232 -11.88 8.62 -14.34
CA GLY A 232 -13.04 8.72 -15.22
C GLY A 232 -14.33 8.22 -14.55
N GLN A 233 -15.07 7.38 -15.26
CA GLN A 233 -16.39 6.92 -14.85
C GLN A 233 -16.34 5.97 -13.65
N TYR A 234 -17.28 6.20 -12.73
CA TYR A 234 -17.54 5.33 -11.59
C TYR A 234 -18.43 4.15 -11.97
N SER A 235 -18.18 3.01 -11.33
CA SER A 235 -19.11 1.87 -11.24
C SER A 235 -18.98 1.18 -9.88
N GLY A 236 -20.00 0.44 -9.47
CA GLY A 236 -19.97 -0.34 -8.23
C GLY A 236 -21.13 -0.04 -7.29
N ARG A 237 -21.08 -0.64 -6.10
CA ARG A 237 -22.20 -0.65 -5.14
C ARG A 237 -21.96 0.20 -3.88
N ALA A 238 -20.78 0.82 -3.75
CA ALA A 238 -20.45 1.66 -2.61
C ALA A 238 -20.96 3.10 -2.72
N GLY A 239 -21.46 3.48 -3.91
CA GLY A 239 -21.72 4.86 -4.27
C GLY A 239 -20.43 5.62 -4.57
N ASP A 240 -20.55 6.68 -5.36
CA ASP A 240 -19.41 7.45 -5.84
C ASP A 240 -18.97 8.53 -4.84
N ALA A 241 -18.24 8.11 -3.80
CA ALA A 241 -17.73 9.04 -2.81
C ALA A 241 -16.53 9.87 -3.33
N LEU A 242 -15.72 9.37 -4.27
CA LEU A 242 -14.57 10.14 -4.80
C LEU A 242 -15.01 11.36 -5.61
N SER A 243 -16.18 11.29 -6.27
CA SER A 243 -16.77 12.44 -6.96
C SER A 243 -17.54 13.37 -6.02
N GLY A 244 -17.56 13.11 -4.70
CA GLY A 244 -18.33 13.90 -3.73
C GLY A 244 -19.82 13.54 -3.67
N GLY A 245 -20.23 12.34 -4.12
CA GLY A 245 -21.63 11.90 -4.06
C GLY A 245 -22.54 12.55 -5.11
N SER A 246 -23.85 12.57 -4.84
CA SER A 246 -24.87 13.06 -5.77
C SER A 246 -25.31 14.51 -5.51
N ASN A 247 -24.88 15.12 -4.40
CA ASN A 247 -25.24 16.48 -4.02
C ASN A 247 -24.22 17.48 -4.58
N MET A 248 -24.68 18.50 -5.31
CA MET A 248 -23.81 19.53 -5.90
C MET A 248 -22.90 20.23 -4.87
N VAL A 249 -23.39 20.45 -3.65
CA VAL A 249 -22.59 21.08 -2.58
C VAL A 249 -21.43 20.17 -2.19
N GLU A 250 -21.70 18.88 -2.00
CA GLU A 250 -20.67 17.88 -1.68
C GLU A 250 -19.73 17.64 -2.85
N GLN A 251 -20.23 17.64 -4.09
CA GLN A 251 -19.37 17.56 -5.28
C GLN A 251 -18.38 18.73 -5.35
N TRP A 252 -18.82 19.94 -5.02
CA TRP A 252 -17.94 21.10 -5.01
C TRP A 252 -16.92 21.06 -3.86
N SER A 253 -17.35 20.75 -2.64
CA SER A 253 -16.49 20.84 -1.44
C SER A 253 -15.75 19.56 -1.09
N ALA A 254 -16.21 18.40 -1.50
CA ALA A 254 -15.77 17.11 -0.99
C ALA A 254 -15.27 16.13 -2.07
N SER A 255 -15.51 16.44 -3.36
CA SER A 255 -14.94 15.68 -4.47
C SER A 255 -13.42 15.70 -4.44
N GLN A 256 -12.82 14.53 -4.61
CA GLN A 256 -11.38 14.32 -4.71
C GLN A 256 -10.90 14.33 -6.18
N ALA A 257 -11.80 14.43 -7.16
CA ALA A 257 -11.43 14.53 -8.57
C ALA A 257 -10.62 15.82 -8.83
N GLY A 258 -9.39 15.67 -9.32
CA GLY A 258 -8.49 16.79 -9.60
C GLY A 258 -7.83 17.40 -8.36
N MET A 259 -7.99 16.81 -7.17
CA MET A 259 -7.39 17.34 -5.95
C MET A 259 -5.92 16.94 -5.83
N TYR A 260 -5.12 17.84 -5.25
CA TYR A 260 -3.75 17.55 -4.87
C TYR A 260 -3.72 16.70 -3.61
N PHE A 261 -2.66 15.89 -3.49
CA PHE A 261 -2.41 15.17 -2.26
C PHE A 261 -1.99 16.17 -1.17
N SER A 262 -2.40 15.95 0.07
CA SER A 262 -2.03 16.78 1.22
C SER A 262 -1.68 15.91 2.42
N THR A 263 -0.71 16.35 3.22
CA THR A 263 -0.27 15.72 4.48
C THR A 263 -0.18 16.77 5.57
N ARG A 264 0.01 16.36 6.83
CA ARG A 264 0.01 17.28 7.98
C ARG A 264 1.06 18.40 7.90
N ASP A 265 2.14 18.16 7.17
CA ASP A 265 3.29 19.04 6.94
C ASP A 265 3.29 19.71 5.56
N GLN A 266 2.37 19.32 4.66
CA GLN A 266 2.25 19.92 3.33
C GLN A 266 0.78 20.05 2.93
N ASP A 267 0.26 21.26 3.11
CA ASP A 267 -1.12 21.61 2.77
C ASP A 267 -1.24 22.03 1.30
N ASN A 268 -2.00 21.25 0.52
CA ASN A 268 -2.35 21.56 -0.86
C ASN A 268 -3.87 21.45 -1.07
N ASP A 269 -4.65 21.50 0.01
CA ASP A 269 -6.11 21.36 -0.04
C ASP A 269 -6.80 22.71 -0.33
N ARG A 270 -8.14 22.72 -0.38
CA ARG A 270 -8.94 23.91 -0.71
C ARG A 270 -9.56 24.56 0.51
N PHE A 271 -9.19 24.13 1.72
CA PHE A 271 -9.74 24.63 2.96
C PHE A 271 -8.93 25.82 3.50
N LEU A 272 -9.21 27.01 2.96
CA LEU A 272 -8.49 28.25 3.31
C LEU A 272 -8.43 28.62 4.81
N GLN A 273 -9.32 28.08 5.64
CA GLN A 273 -9.39 28.42 7.07
C GLN A 273 -8.60 27.45 7.97
N GLY A 274 -8.01 26.40 7.43
CA GLY A 274 -7.34 25.36 8.20
C GLY A 274 -6.58 24.39 7.31
N SER A 275 -6.40 23.17 7.78
CA SER A 275 -5.75 22.11 7.01
C SER A 275 -6.50 20.80 7.20
N CYS A 276 -7.06 20.26 6.12
CA CYS A 276 -7.82 19.03 6.15
C CYS A 276 -6.97 17.86 6.61
N ALA A 277 -5.70 17.79 6.20
CA ALA A 277 -4.80 16.72 6.62
C ALA A 277 -4.50 16.75 8.13
N GLN A 278 -4.40 17.94 8.72
CA GLN A 278 -4.21 18.09 10.17
C GLN A 278 -5.47 17.71 10.96
N GLU A 279 -6.65 18.13 10.51
CA GLU A 279 -7.94 17.77 11.15
C GLU A 279 -8.24 16.27 11.03
N ASN A 280 -7.98 15.71 9.83
CA ASN A 280 -8.31 14.32 9.50
C ASN A 280 -7.21 13.30 9.83
N GLN A 281 -6.04 13.77 10.28
CA GLN A 281 -4.93 12.93 10.76
C GLN A 281 -4.51 11.85 9.75
N GLY A 282 -4.38 12.22 8.48
CA GLY A 282 -3.98 11.33 7.40
C GLY A 282 -3.50 12.11 6.19
N GLY A 283 -2.84 11.43 5.26
CA GLY A 283 -2.53 11.95 3.93
C GLY A 283 -3.56 11.48 2.92
N TRP A 284 -4.11 12.42 2.14
CA TRP A 284 -5.16 12.13 1.15
C TRP A 284 -5.27 13.24 0.11
N TRP A 285 -6.04 12.98 -0.95
CA TRP A 285 -6.47 13.98 -1.92
C TRP A 285 -7.61 14.84 -1.35
N TYR A 286 -7.28 15.68 -0.36
CA TYR A 286 -8.26 16.52 0.31
C TYR A 286 -8.71 17.71 -0.55
N ASN A 287 -9.99 18.05 -0.40
CA ASN A 287 -10.64 19.25 -0.91
C ASN A 287 -11.03 20.16 0.28
N ARG A 288 -12.30 20.15 0.71
CA ARG A 288 -12.85 20.86 1.87
C ARG A 288 -13.95 20.05 2.61
N CYS A 289 -13.65 18.90 3.23
CA CYS A 289 -12.38 18.19 3.18
C CYS A 289 -12.47 16.93 2.32
N HIS A 290 -13.47 16.08 2.51
CA HIS A 290 -13.60 14.83 1.78
C HIS A 290 -15.01 14.26 1.89
N ALA A 291 -15.38 13.39 0.94
CA ALA A 291 -16.54 12.49 1.06
C ALA A 291 -16.10 11.04 1.32
N ALA A 292 -14.80 10.76 1.22
CA ALA A 292 -14.16 9.50 1.56
C ALA A 292 -12.75 9.75 2.09
N ASN A 293 -12.37 9.01 3.13
CA ASN A 293 -11.05 9.11 3.74
C ASN A 293 -10.59 7.72 4.16
N LEU A 294 -9.98 6.98 3.24
CA LEU A 294 -9.51 5.61 3.52
C LEU A 294 -8.20 5.59 4.33
N ASN A 295 -7.52 6.73 4.42
CA ASN A 295 -6.28 6.91 5.17
C ASN A 295 -6.50 7.52 6.56
N GLY A 296 -7.75 7.76 6.95
CA GLY A 296 -8.11 8.31 8.24
C GLY A 296 -7.74 7.42 9.43
N LYS A 297 -8.03 7.94 10.62
CA LYS A 297 -7.82 7.25 11.88
C LYS A 297 -8.70 6.00 11.98
N PHE A 298 -8.10 4.90 12.42
CA PHE A 298 -8.78 3.61 12.51
C PHE A 298 -9.62 3.53 13.79
N TYR A 299 -10.93 3.75 13.70
CA TYR A 299 -11.84 3.54 14.82
C TYR A 299 -12.42 2.12 14.80
N ARG A 300 -12.27 1.42 15.93
CA ARG A 300 -12.78 0.06 16.10
C ARG A 300 -14.28 0.09 16.42
N GLY A 301 -15.04 -0.82 15.82
CA GLY A 301 -16.48 -1.00 16.11
C GLY A 301 -17.43 -0.25 15.18
N GLY A 302 -16.92 0.54 14.24
CA GLY A 302 -17.74 1.23 13.23
C GLY A 302 -18.04 2.65 13.65
N GLU A 303 -19.16 2.84 14.33
CA GLU A 303 -19.59 4.16 14.80
C GLU A 303 -18.57 4.77 15.75
N TYR A 304 -18.29 6.06 15.57
CA TYR A 304 -17.33 6.77 16.41
C TYR A 304 -17.79 8.20 16.71
N LYS A 305 -17.26 8.74 17.81
CA LYS A 305 -17.42 10.14 18.20
C LYS A 305 -16.05 10.78 18.30
N ALA A 306 -15.86 11.88 17.58
CA ALA A 306 -14.62 12.63 17.54
C ALA A 306 -14.93 14.11 17.24
N LYS A 307 -13.90 14.97 17.36
CA LYS A 307 -14.03 16.39 17.01
C LYS A 307 -14.32 16.60 15.52
N PHE A 308 -13.74 15.75 14.68
CA PHE A 308 -13.86 15.76 13.22
C PHE A 308 -14.22 14.35 12.74
N ASP A 309 -14.76 14.26 11.53
CA ASP A 309 -15.12 13.03 10.83
C ASP A 309 -13.89 12.34 10.19
N ASN A 310 -12.87 12.13 11.02
CA ASN A 310 -11.53 11.71 10.62
C ASN A 310 -11.31 10.19 10.56
N GLY A 311 -12.39 9.40 10.51
CA GLY A 311 -12.33 7.94 10.46
C GLY A 311 -11.92 7.37 9.10
N VAL A 312 -11.82 6.03 9.01
CA VAL A 312 -11.69 5.32 7.72
C VAL A 312 -13.07 5.26 7.05
N VAL A 313 -13.45 6.25 6.26
CA VAL A 313 -14.87 6.46 5.87
C VAL A 313 -15.11 6.39 4.37
N TRP A 314 -16.33 6.00 4.01
CA TRP A 314 -16.89 6.09 2.66
C TRP A 314 -18.33 6.63 2.73
N GLY A 315 -18.48 7.94 2.51
CA GLY A 315 -19.69 8.70 2.84
C GLY A 315 -20.96 8.15 2.18
N THR A 316 -20.90 7.80 0.90
CA THR A 316 -22.04 7.28 0.13
C THR A 316 -22.50 5.88 0.54
N TRP A 317 -21.75 5.18 1.39
CA TRP A 317 -22.12 3.83 1.84
C TRP A 317 -22.51 3.76 3.32
N LYS A 318 -21.70 4.34 4.21
CA LYS A 318 -21.89 4.24 5.67
C LYS A 318 -21.95 5.60 6.37
N GLY A 319 -21.85 6.70 5.63
CA GLY A 319 -21.71 8.03 6.18
C GLY A 319 -20.31 8.30 6.75
N LEU A 320 -20.10 9.53 7.20
CA LEU A 320 -18.79 10.02 7.65
C LEU A 320 -18.51 9.68 9.13
N TRP A 321 -19.50 9.26 9.91
CA TRP A 321 -19.37 8.89 11.33
C TRP A 321 -19.29 7.37 11.57
N TYR A 322 -18.99 6.59 10.52
CA TYR A 322 -18.78 5.15 10.58
C TYR A 322 -17.44 4.77 9.95
N SER A 323 -16.48 4.35 10.78
CA SER A 323 -15.18 3.88 10.33
C SER A 323 -15.25 2.42 9.88
N LEU A 324 -14.83 2.16 8.64
CA LEU A 324 -14.81 0.85 8.04
C LEU A 324 -13.82 -0.08 8.74
N ARG A 325 -14.11 -1.39 8.65
CA ARG A 325 -13.28 -2.43 9.25
C ARG A 325 -12.10 -2.78 8.35
N HIS A 326 -12.35 -3.01 7.07
CA HIS A 326 -11.31 -3.31 6.08
C HIS A 326 -11.49 -2.46 4.82
N THR A 327 -10.37 -1.99 4.28
CA THR A 327 -10.33 -1.29 2.99
C THR A 327 -9.12 -1.76 2.20
N THR A 328 -9.29 -1.95 0.90
CA THR A 328 -8.20 -2.26 -0.02
C THR A 328 -8.35 -1.41 -1.26
N MET A 329 -7.31 -0.67 -1.65
CA MET A 329 -7.23 -0.01 -2.96
C MET A 329 -6.26 -0.78 -3.83
N LYS A 330 -6.66 -1.14 -5.04
CA LYS A 330 -5.84 -1.92 -5.97
C LYS A 330 -6.06 -1.49 -7.41
N VAL A 331 -4.99 -1.57 -8.19
CA VAL A 331 -4.92 -1.08 -9.57
C VAL A 331 -4.53 -2.18 -10.53
N ARG A 332 -5.02 -2.07 -11.76
CA ARG A 332 -4.72 -3.00 -12.86
C ARG A 332 -4.94 -2.28 -14.19
N PRO A 333 -4.17 -2.57 -15.26
CA PRO A 333 -4.47 -2.08 -16.59
C PRO A 333 -5.90 -2.43 -17.03
N GLN A 334 -6.55 -1.53 -17.77
CA GLN A 334 -7.92 -1.71 -18.26
C GLN A 334 -8.00 -2.75 -19.38
N LEU A 335 -7.02 -2.76 -20.28
CA LEU A 335 -6.84 -3.80 -21.30
C LEU A 335 -6.10 -4.99 -20.68
N PHE A 336 -6.76 -5.64 -19.72
CA PHE A 336 -6.32 -6.90 -19.13
C PHE A 336 -7.08 -8.04 -19.80
N LEU A 337 -6.38 -9.08 -20.26
CA LEU A 337 -6.99 -10.25 -20.90
C LEU A 337 -7.74 -11.07 -19.85
N ASP A 338 -8.97 -10.69 -19.56
CA ASP A 338 -9.84 -11.55 -18.76
C ASP A 338 -10.29 -12.73 -19.63
N SER A 339 -9.78 -13.93 -19.32
CA SER A 339 -10.25 -15.18 -19.95
C SER A 339 -11.75 -15.45 -19.74
N SER A 340 -12.47 -14.64 -18.95
CA SER A 340 -13.93 -14.71 -18.79
C SER A 340 -14.73 -14.15 -19.98
N LEU A 341 -14.11 -13.42 -20.92
CA LEU A 341 -14.79 -12.85 -22.11
C LEU A 341 -14.78 -13.77 -23.35
N GLY A 342 -14.37 -15.03 -23.20
CA GLY A 342 -14.21 -16.00 -24.28
C GLY A 342 -15.38 -16.97 -24.53
N SER A 343 -16.60 -16.69 -24.08
CA SER A 343 -17.79 -17.51 -24.42
C SER A 343 -18.89 -16.68 -25.03
N GLY A 344 -18.62 -16.10 -26.20
CA GLY A 344 -19.66 -15.68 -27.14
C GLY A 344 -20.24 -16.90 -27.84
N ALA A 345 -21.14 -17.62 -27.18
CA ALA A 345 -22.05 -18.52 -27.88
C ALA A 345 -22.99 -17.64 -28.72
N GLY A 346 -22.78 -17.64 -30.03
CA GLY A 346 -23.74 -17.09 -30.98
C GLY A 346 -25.06 -17.88 -30.90
N PRO A 347 -26.21 -17.24 -31.16
CA PRO A 347 -27.47 -17.95 -31.24
C PRO A 347 -27.54 -18.69 -32.57
N ASP A 348 -27.33 -20.01 -32.55
CA ASP A 348 -27.85 -20.94 -33.55
C ASP A 348 -29.03 -21.69 -32.93
N GLY A 349 -30.22 -21.55 -33.51
CA GLY A 349 -31.44 -22.27 -33.14
C GLY A 349 -32.72 -21.46 -33.28
#